data_AF-A0A0G1VM67-F1
#
_entry.id   AF-A0A0G1VM67-F1
#
_cell.length_a   1.000
_cell.length_b   1.000
_cell.length_c   1.000
_cell.angle_alpha   90.00
_cell.angle_beta   90.00
_cell.angle_gamma   90.00
#
_symmetry.space_group_name_H-M   'P 1'
#
loop_
_entity.id
_entity.type
_entity.pdbx_description
1 polymer ?
#
loop_
_entity_poly.entity_id
_entity_poly.type
_entity_poly.pdbx_seq_one_letter_code
_entity_poly.pdbx_strand_id
1 'polypeptide(L)'
;MKTQNDLVEAAKKYLARGWSVIPVSADKKPIGGWKKFQDRRPSPVEVEFDFLNDKAKGVAVITGSLSGIVILDTEAGADLSKLDIPPTAKAKTGGGGIHFFFKNPRGKTVPRKIRVLEKVDVLGERGYAILPPSLHSSGNRYEWIADPETTPIADAPDWLLKLTEPRAKQPELGTPNPEQVASVPIAVKEGARNDATARLSGKLLSRFPEYEWESHVWPLVRELNRLNQPPLGEGEVRQVFESISKTEREKKPKTTSAFAPMRIGDLLAMAIPPAKWLIEKLLPVGGRGVISGRPGSYKTWILLHMAMQVSRGEPVFGSFKTTKGSVLLIDEENRLQTLRERIEKLGYVASDNIYLLSLEGFKVDKEENMRKLEAFVELHDIRLVIMDSLVRVHQKDENDAGQMKDVFDALKPLVKKDVAILFTHHHRKQPSDDEESPSKTSQRLRGSSDILAAIESHVAVSNEVAGRLVLVQTKSRDDEAQKPFEVNIETKDGRLSFEFEGEIKDSVLAFEQAKEKIHEFLVSEGREVDRAEIETKLKPFVGENSIGKALKTLAEENKIEVQRGVKNKKIYKARPDTPEQLNFDF
;
A
#
# COMPACT_ATOMS: atom_id res chain seq x y z
N MET A 1 -7.10 -10.40 23.41
CA MET A 1 -6.97 -10.56 21.95
C MET A 1 -8.28 -10.43 21.16
N LYS A 2 -9.50 -10.45 21.77
CA LYS A 2 -10.76 -10.41 21.00
C LYS A 2 -11.15 -9.07 20.36
N THR A 3 -10.72 -7.94 20.91
CA THR A 3 -11.37 -6.62 20.71
C THR A 3 -11.31 -5.99 19.32
N GLN A 4 -10.38 -6.40 18.45
CA GLN A 4 -10.20 -5.74 17.14
C GLN A 4 -10.97 -6.43 16.02
N ASN A 5 -11.04 -7.77 16.06
CA ASN A 5 -11.89 -8.55 15.14
C ASN A 5 -13.37 -8.20 15.33
N ASP A 6 -13.81 -8.00 16.59
CA ASP A 6 -15.17 -7.56 16.92
C ASP A 6 -15.55 -6.20 16.27
N LEU A 7 -14.57 -5.30 16.08
CA LEU A 7 -14.80 -4.00 15.43
C LEU A 7 -14.87 -4.13 13.89
N VAL A 8 -14.03 -4.97 13.29
CA VAL A 8 -14.06 -5.28 11.86
C VAL A 8 -15.41 -5.90 11.48
N GLU A 9 -15.87 -6.92 12.22
CA GLU A 9 -17.14 -7.59 11.94
C GLU A 9 -18.35 -6.67 12.17
N ALA A 10 -18.33 -5.82 13.21
CA ALA A 10 -19.35 -4.80 13.39
C ALA A 10 -19.36 -3.79 12.21
N ALA A 11 -18.20 -3.32 11.76
CA ALA A 11 -18.10 -2.39 10.65
C ALA A 11 -18.59 -3.01 9.32
N LYS A 12 -18.25 -4.28 9.03
CA LYS A 12 -18.79 -5.05 7.90
C LYS A 12 -20.32 -5.15 7.95
N LYS A 13 -20.88 -5.49 9.12
CA LYS A 13 -22.33 -5.59 9.35
C LYS A 13 -23.05 -4.28 9.03
N TYR A 14 -22.50 -3.15 9.45
CA TYR A 14 -23.04 -1.82 9.13
C TYR A 14 -22.87 -1.47 7.65
N LEU A 15 -21.73 -1.79 7.03
CA LEU A 15 -21.52 -1.57 5.60
C LEU A 15 -22.51 -2.37 4.74
N ALA A 16 -22.78 -3.62 5.10
CA ALA A 16 -23.79 -4.46 4.44
C ALA A 16 -25.22 -3.89 4.55
N ARG A 17 -25.52 -3.13 5.61
CA ARG A 17 -26.76 -2.36 5.76
C ARG A 17 -26.82 -1.10 4.87
N GLY A 18 -25.74 -0.78 4.16
CA GLY A 18 -25.61 0.43 3.34
C GLY A 18 -25.19 1.66 4.14
N TRP A 19 -24.53 1.51 5.29
CA TRP A 19 -23.97 2.63 6.04
C TRP A 19 -22.51 2.88 5.67
N SER A 20 -22.14 4.13 5.42
CA SER A 20 -20.73 4.54 5.28
C SER A 20 -20.09 4.58 6.67
N VAL A 21 -19.13 3.70 6.94
CA VAL A 21 -18.49 3.57 8.26
C VAL A 21 -17.01 3.88 8.24
N ILE A 22 -16.49 4.37 9.37
CA ILE A 22 -15.10 4.79 9.54
C ILE A 22 -14.56 4.37 10.92
N PRO A 23 -13.26 4.07 11.05
CA PRO A 23 -12.65 3.81 12.35
C PRO A 23 -12.52 5.10 13.16
N VAL A 24 -12.71 5.01 14.48
CA VAL A 24 -12.43 6.10 15.42
C VAL A 24 -11.49 5.66 16.54
N SER A 25 -10.73 6.62 17.09
CA SER A 25 -9.93 6.44 18.29
C SER A 25 -10.79 6.39 19.56
N ALA A 26 -10.17 6.12 20.72
CA ALA A 26 -10.84 6.21 22.03
C ALA A 26 -11.46 7.60 22.29
N ASP A 27 -10.87 8.65 21.72
CA ASP A 27 -11.35 10.04 21.80
C ASP A 27 -12.47 10.34 20.79
N LYS A 28 -13.05 9.30 20.16
CA LYS A 28 -14.09 9.38 19.13
C LYS A 28 -13.68 10.11 17.85
N LYS A 29 -12.38 10.42 17.67
CA LYS A 29 -11.88 11.10 16.47
C LYS A 29 -11.69 10.10 15.33
N PRO A 30 -12.16 10.40 14.11
CA PRO A 30 -11.86 9.63 12.92
C PRO A 30 -10.37 9.38 12.73
N ILE A 31 -10.02 8.16 12.34
CA ILE A 31 -8.65 7.77 11.99
C ILE A 31 -8.52 7.80 10.46
N GLY A 32 -7.41 8.34 9.97
CA GLY A 32 -7.14 8.45 8.53
C GLY A 32 -7.95 9.55 7.81
N GLY A 33 -7.95 9.46 6.48
CA GLY A 33 -8.52 10.46 5.57
C GLY A 33 -10.05 10.47 5.45
N TRP A 34 -10.77 10.36 6.57
CA TRP A 34 -12.21 10.05 6.63
C TRP A 34 -13.14 10.93 5.77
N LYS A 35 -12.71 12.15 5.42
CA LYS A 35 -13.46 13.06 4.54
C LYS A 35 -13.82 12.39 3.21
N LYS A 36 -12.97 11.50 2.66
CA LYS A 36 -13.27 10.76 1.41
C LYS A 36 -14.53 9.89 1.52
N PHE A 37 -14.91 9.51 2.74
CA PHE A 37 -16.10 8.70 3.03
C PHE A 37 -17.37 9.53 3.29
N GLN A 38 -17.31 10.87 3.12
CA GLN A 38 -18.51 11.72 3.04
C GLN A 38 -19.20 11.64 1.68
N ASP A 39 -18.43 11.39 0.62
CA ASP A 39 -18.90 11.42 -0.78
C ASP A 39 -19.07 10.01 -1.38
N ARG A 40 -18.42 8.99 -0.80
CA ARG A 40 -18.61 7.57 -1.14
C ARG A 40 -18.58 6.66 0.09
N ARG A 41 -19.11 5.44 -0.02
CA ARG A 41 -18.91 4.40 1.01
C ARG A 41 -17.50 3.78 0.88
N PRO A 42 -16.90 3.28 1.97
CA PRO A 42 -15.74 2.40 1.87
C PRO A 42 -16.15 1.06 1.23
N SER A 43 -15.20 0.39 0.59
CA SER A 43 -15.32 -1.02 0.23
C SER A 43 -15.16 -1.93 1.45
N PRO A 44 -15.58 -3.21 1.40
CA PRO A 44 -15.35 -4.17 2.49
C PRO A 44 -13.87 -4.32 2.85
N VAL A 45 -12.98 -4.31 1.85
CA VAL A 45 -11.52 -4.40 2.02
C VAL A 45 -10.95 -3.14 2.67
N GLU A 46 -11.43 -1.95 2.30
CA GLU A 46 -11.07 -0.71 3.02
C GLU A 46 -11.52 -0.77 4.48
N VAL A 47 -12.71 -1.29 4.78
CA VAL A 47 -13.18 -1.49 6.16
C VAL A 47 -12.29 -2.48 6.93
N GLU A 48 -11.90 -3.60 6.33
CA GLU A 48 -10.97 -4.53 6.98
C GLU A 48 -9.63 -3.83 7.29
N PHE A 49 -9.02 -3.19 6.29
CA PHE A 49 -7.72 -2.54 6.41
C PHE A 49 -7.70 -1.35 7.39
N ASP A 50 -8.70 -0.47 7.32
CA ASP A 50 -8.77 0.73 8.17
C ASP A 50 -9.03 0.38 9.65
N PHE A 51 -9.77 -0.70 9.93
CA PHE A 51 -10.05 -1.17 11.29
C PHE A 51 -8.97 -2.11 11.85
N LEU A 52 -8.05 -2.63 11.03
CA LEU A 52 -6.78 -3.24 11.48
C LEU A 52 -5.79 -2.20 12.07
N ASN A 53 -6.07 -0.89 11.98
CA ASN A 53 -5.28 0.14 12.66
C ASN A 53 -5.34 -0.03 14.19
N ASP A 54 -4.20 -0.16 14.86
CA ASP A 54 -4.11 -0.38 16.32
C ASP A 54 -4.70 0.78 17.16
N LYS A 55 -4.86 1.97 16.57
CA LYS A 55 -5.54 3.12 17.18
C LYS A 55 -7.06 3.03 17.13
N ALA A 56 -7.64 2.15 16.29
CA ALA A 56 -9.09 1.97 16.19
C ALA A 56 -9.65 1.36 17.48
N LYS A 57 -10.57 2.08 18.14
CA LYS A 57 -11.29 1.66 19.35
C LYS A 57 -12.81 1.73 19.20
N GLY A 58 -13.29 2.16 18.03
CA GLY A 58 -14.71 2.21 17.71
C GLY A 58 -14.99 2.32 16.22
N VAL A 59 -16.26 2.14 15.89
CA VAL A 59 -16.89 2.37 14.59
C VAL A 59 -17.71 3.66 14.68
N ALA A 60 -17.61 4.53 13.68
CA ALA A 60 -18.59 5.60 13.47
C ALA A 60 -19.26 5.45 12.10
N VAL A 61 -20.51 5.89 11.99
CA VAL A 61 -21.24 6.01 10.72
C VAL A 61 -21.28 7.46 10.29
N ILE A 62 -21.04 7.73 9.00
CA ILE A 62 -21.27 9.03 8.38
C ILE A 62 -22.78 9.22 8.21
N THR A 63 -23.34 10.28 8.79
CA THR A 63 -24.78 10.56 8.77
C THR A 63 -25.17 11.40 7.55
N GLY A 64 -26.45 11.37 7.18
CA GLY A 64 -27.00 12.01 5.99
C GLY A 64 -27.44 11.04 4.89
N SER A 65 -27.54 11.54 3.67
CA SER A 65 -28.05 10.83 2.48
C SER A 65 -27.20 9.61 2.11
N LEU A 66 -25.88 9.68 2.25
CA LEU A 66 -24.97 8.59 1.91
C LEU A 66 -25.27 7.28 2.67
N SER A 67 -25.65 7.38 3.95
CA SER A 67 -26.06 6.24 4.79
C SER A 67 -27.58 6.14 4.98
N GLY A 68 -28.35 7.05 4.38
CA GLY A 68 -29.81 7.10 4.48
C GLY A 68 -30.37 7.37 5.87
N ILE A 69 -29.58 7.93 6.81
CA ILE A 69 -29.95 8.11 8.22
C ILE A 69 -29.67 9.51 8.76
N VAL A 70 -30.52 9.95 9.69
CA VAL A 70 -30.33 11.11 10.57
C VAL A 70 -30.39 10.61 12.00
N ILE A 71 -29.53 11.12 12.89
CA ILE A 71 -29.50 10.70 14.29
C ILE A 71 -29.82 11.90 15.19
N LEU A 72 -30.73 11.69 16.15
CA LEU A 72 -30.92 12.55 17.30
C LEU A 72 -29.99 12.04 18.41
N ASP A 73 -28.96 12.82 18.76
CA ASP A 73 -27.98 12.49 19.78
C ASP A 73 -28.30 13.27 21.06
N THR A 74 -28.54 12.57 22.16
CA THR A 74 -28.92 13.16 23.45
C THR A 74 -27.89 12.84 24.51
N GLU A 75 -27.36 13.83 25.23
CA GLU A 75 -26.44 13.61 26.36
C GLU A 75 -27.18 13.15 27.63
N ALA A 76 -26.42 12.76 28.67
CA ALA A 76 -27.01 12.33 29.94
C ALA A 76 -27.83 13.44 30.62
N GLY A 77 -29.09 13.13 30.92
CA GLY A 77 -30.04 14.07 31.53
C GLY A 77 -30.50 15.19 30.59
N ALA A 78 -30.68 14.90 29.31
CA ALA A 78 -31.49 15.71 28.40
C ALA A 78 -33.00 15.55 28.72
N ASP A 79 -33.77 16.64 28.70
CA ASP A 79 -35.22 16.58 28.86
C ASP A 79 -35.90 16.20 27.53
N LEU A 80 -36.40 14.97 27.45
CA LEU A 80 -37.13 14.45 26.29
C LEU A 80 -38.65 14.41 26.54
N SER A 81 -39.15 14.87 27.70
CA SER A 81 -40.56 14.74 28.10
C SER A 81 -41.57 15.42 27.17
N LYS A 82 -41.10 16.40 26.40
CA LYS A 82 -41.89 17.20 25.44
C LYS A 82 -41.74 16.74 23.99
N LEU A 83 -40.98 15.66 23.74
CA LEU A 83 -40.70 15.15 22.40
C LEU A 83 -41.45 13.84 22.19
N ASP A 84 -42.36 13.83 21.22
CA ASP A 84 -42.98 12.60 20.73
C ASP A 84 -41.98 11.86 19.83
N ILE A 85 -41.19 10.97 20.45
CA ILE A 85 -40.16 10.16 19.80
C ILE A 85 -40.79 8.80 19.45
N PRO A 86 -41.06 8.49 18.17
CA PRO A 86 -41.67 7.22 17.80
C PRO A 86 -40.71 6.05 18.05
N PRO A 87 -41.22 4.82 18.26
CA PRO A 87 -40.39 3.63 18.38
C PRO A 87 -39.46 3.45 17.18
N THR A 88 -38.16 3.42 17.44
CA THR A 88 -37.11 3.29 16.42
C THR A 88 -35.86 2.66 17.02
N ALA A 89 -34.94 2.19 16.15
CA ALA A 89 -33.63 1.72 16.56
C ALA A 89 -32.88 2.80 17.36
N LYS A 90 -32.28 2.41 18.49
CA LYS A 90 -31.59 3.35 19.39
C LYS A 90 -30.44 2.70 20.16
N ALA A 91 -29.35 3.44 20.33
CA ALA A 91 -28.15 3.00 21.01
C ALA A 91 -27.87 3.86 22.25
N LYS A 92 -27.44 3.23 23.34
CA LYS A 92 -26.90 3.90 24.52
C LYS A 92 -25.50 4.42 24.18
N THR A 93 -25.20 5.67 24.57
CA THR A 93 -23.85 6.23 24.42
C THR A 93 -23.03 5.96 25.68
N GLY A 94 -21.71 5.79 25.54
CA GLY A 94 -20.84 5.57 26.70
C GLY A 94 -20.76 6.74 27.70
N GLY A 95 -21.27 7.92 27.32
CA GLY A 95 -21.47 9.08 28.19
C GLY A 95 -22.80 9.06 28.96
N GLY A 96 -23.62 8.00 28.84
CA GLY A 96 -24.94 7.90 29.50
C GLY A 96 -26.10 8.51 28.71
N GLY A 97 -25.86 8.91 27.46
CA GLY A 97 -26.85 9.43 26.53
C GLY A 97 -27.51 8.38 25.64
N ILE A 98 -28.26 8.81 24.63
CA ILE A 98 -28.94 7.94 23.66
C ILE A 98 -28.84 8.54 22.24
N HIS A 99 -28.45 7.71 21.27
CA HIS A 99 -28.64 7.99 19.84
C HIS A 99 -29.97 7.37 19.40
N PHE A 100 -30.91 8.16 18.89
CA PHE A 100 -32.12 7.68 18.20
C PHE A 100 -31.92 7.80 16.68
N PHE A 101 -32.15 6.71 15.95
CA PHE A 101 -31.89 6.64 14.51
C PHE A 101 -33.19 6.86 13.73
N PHE A 102 -33.14 7.68 12.70
CA PHE A 102 -34.26 7.92 11.79
C PHE A 102 -33.79 7.81 10.34
N LYS A 103 -34.69 7.49 9.42
CA LYS A 103 -34.41 7.57 7.98
C LYS A 103 -34.22 9.02 7.57
N ASN A 104 -33.21 9.30 6.74
CA ASN A 104 -33.07 10.62 6.11
C ASN A 104 -34.18 10.79 5.05
N PRO A 105 -35.04 11.82 5.13
CA PRO A 105 -36.10 12.04 4.14
C PRO A 105 -35.57 12.20 2.70
N ARG A 106 -36.12 11.42 1.77
CA ARG A 106 -35.74 11.48 0.35
C ARG A 106 -35.94 12.90 -0.20
N GLY A 107 -34.94 13.41 -0.91
CA GLY A 107 -34.99 14.73 -1.54
C GLY A 107 -34.85 15.93 -0.60
N LYS A 108 -34.57 15.71 0.70
CA LYS A 108 -34.29 16.79 1.67
C LYS A 108 -32.89 16.65 2.26
N THR A 109 -32.15 17.76 2.28
CA THR A 109 -30.85 17.88 2.94
C THR A 109 -31.07 18.26 4.40
N VAL A 110 -30.91 17.32 5.34
CA VAL A 110 -31.00 17.61 6.77
C VAL A 110 -29.61 17.98 7.29
N PRO A 111 -29.33 19.25 7.65
CA PRO A 111 -27.99 19.64 8.10
C PRO A 111 -27.68 19.12 9.50
N ARG A 112 -26.39 18.92 9.80
CA ARG A 112 -25.95 18.77 11.19
C ARG A 112 -26.23 20.07 11.97
N LYS A 113 -26.85 19.95 13.14
CA LYS A 113 -26.96 21.02 14.14
C LYS A 113 -26.59 20.53 15.53
N ILE A 114 -25.94 21.39 16.30
CA ILE A 114 -25.59 21.15 17.70
C ILE A 114 -26.51 21.97 18.60
N ARG A 115 -26.81 21.46 19.81
CA ARG A 115 -27.64 22.11 20.84
C ARG A 115 -28.97 22.66 20.29
N VAL A 116 -29.70 21.84 19.52
CA VAL A 116 -31.05 22.20 19.05
C VAL A 116 -32.04 22.31 20.21
N LEU A 117 -31.79 21.55 21.26
CA LEU A 117 -32.32 21.73 22.62
C LEU A 117 -31.15 21.57 23.59
N GLU A 118 -31.36 21.85 24.88
CA GLU A 118 -30.36 21.56 25.89
C GLU A 118 -29.98 20.07 25.87
N LYS A 119 -28.69 19.78 25.69
CA LYS A 119 -28.12 18.42 25.60
C LYS A 119 -28.63 17.57 24.43
N VAL A 120 -29.13 18.20 23.36
CA VAL A 120 -29.64 17.50 22.18
C VAL A 120 -29.02 18.05 20.90
N ASP A 121 -28.39 17.18 20.12
CA ASP A 121 -27.80 17.42 18.80
C ASP A 121 -28.59 16.68 17.70
N VAL A 122 -28.57 17.19 16.47
CA VAL A 122 -29.05 16.50 15.27
C VAL A 122 -27.87 16.25 14.33
N LEU A 123 -27.53 14.98 14.16
CA LEU A 123 -26.46 14.51 13.29
C LEU A 123 -27.06 14.12 11.93
N GLY A 124 -27.14 15.14 11.07
CA GLY A 124 -27.52 15.02 9.66
C GLY A 124 -26.32 14.95 8.73
N GLU A 125 -26.43 15.57 7.56
CA GLU A 125 -25.45 15.54 6.48
C GLU A 125 -24.02 15.88 6.91
N ARG A 126 -23.06 15.08 6.38
CA ARG A 126 -21.61 15.24 6.54
C ARG A 126 -21.10 15.19 8.00
N GLY A 127 -21.98 14.86 8.94
CA GLY A 127 -21.64 14.48 10.31
C GLY A 127 -21.23 13.02 10.42
N TYR A 128 -20.88 12.60 11.62
CA TYR A 128 -20.77 11.19 11.97
C TYR A 128 -21.27 10.94 13.39
N ALA A 129 -21.71 9.72 13.67
CA ALA A 129 -22.12 9.27 14.99
C ALA A 129 -21.42 7.96 15.36
N ILE A 130 -21.07 7.79 16.63
CA ILE A 130 -20.41 6.57 17.12
C ILE A 130 -21.42 5.43 17.25
N LEU A 131 -21.07 4.23 16.80
CA LEU A 131 -21.91 3.03 16.84
C LEU A 131 -21.43 2.02 17.89
N PRO A 132 -22.32 1.13 18.40
CA PRO A 132 -21.90 -0.09 19.08
C PRO A 132 -20.97 -0.95 18.20
N PRO A 133 -20.01 -1.71 18.76
CA PRO A 133 -19.69 -1.90 20.19
C PRO A 133 -18.56 -0.96 20.68
N SER A 134 -18.43 0.24 20.10
CA SER A 134 -17.31 1.17 20.35
C SER A 134 -17.04 1.44 21.82
N LEU A 135 -15.76 1.60 22.17
CA LEU A 135 -15.34 1.99 23.51
C LEU A 135 -15.35 3.52 23.68
N HIS A 136 -15.89 3.99 24.80
CA HIS A 136 -15.86 5.39 25.21
C HIS A 136 -14.66 5.67 26.11
N SER A 137 -14.18 6.92 26.16
CA SER A 137 -13.09 7.34 27.05
C SER A 137 -13.35 7.13 28.55
N SER A 138 -14.62 7.00 28.95
CA SER A 138 -15.03 6.63 30.31
C SER A 138 -14.92 5.13 30.64
N GLY A 139 -14.55 4.29 29.68
CA GLY A 139 -14.53 2.83 29.80
C GLY A 139 -15.85 2.13 29.47
N ASN A 140 -16.96 2.87 29.40
CA ASN A 140 -18.26 2.34 28.95
C ASN A 140 -18.25 2.02 27.45
N ARG A 141 -19.11 1.11 27.00
CA ARG A 141 -19.34 0.83 25.58
C ARG A 141 -20.60 1.52 25.06
N TYR A 142 -20.62 1.76 23.75
CA TYR A 142 -21.85 1.99 23.01
C TYR A 142 -22.57 0.65 22.82
N GLU A 143 -23.86 0.60 23.12
CA GLU A 143 -24.66 -0.63 23.13
C GLU A 143 -26.02 -0.40 22.47
N TRP A 144 -26.52 -1.36 21.69
CA TRP A 144 -27.88 -1.28 21.14
C TRP A 144 -28.90 -1.51 22.26
N ILE A 145 -29.80 -0.55 22.46
CA ILE A 145 -30.99 -0.72 23.32
C ILE A 145 -32.12 -1.34 22.47
N ALA A 146 -32.21 -0.92 21.21
CA ALA A 146 -33.05 -1.50 20.19
C ALA A 146 -32.20 -1.63 18.92
N ASP A 147 -31.78 -2.86 18.58
CA ASP A 147 -30.87 -3.14 17.47
C ASP A 147 -31.59 -2.91 16.12
N PRO A 148 -30.96 -2.24 15.14
CA PRO A 148 -31.56 -1.97 13.84
C PRO A 148 -31.87 -3.24 13.01
N GLU A 149 -31.34 -4.42 13.35
CA GLU A 149 -31.75 -5.69 12.72
C GLU A 149 -33.15 -6.15 13.14
N THR A 150 -33.50 -6.00 14.43
CA THR A 150 -34.80 -6.41 14.97
C THR A 150 -35.81 -5.27 15.05
N THR A 151 -35.32 -4.03 15.06
CA THR A 151 -36.13 -2.82 15.20
C THR A 151 -36.04 -1.96 13.93
N PRO A 152 -37.15 -1.77 13.19
CA PRO A 152 -37.16 -0.87 12.05
C PRO A 152 -36.72 0.55 12.42
N ILE A 153 -36.01 1.20 11.50
CA ILE A 153 -35.66 2.62 11.63
C ILE A 153 -36.86 3.43 11.17
N ALA A 154 -37.45 4.22 12.07
CA ALA A 154 -38.61 5.06 11.77
C ALA A 154 -38.27 6.20 10.81
N ASP A 155 -39.28 6.76 10.15
CA ASP A 155 -39.16 8.00 9.40
C ASP A 155 -38.92 9.18 10.35
N ALA A 156 -38.13 10.17 9.93
CA ALA A 156 -37.79 11.33 10.76
C ALA A 156 -39.03 12.19 11.08
N PRO A 157 -39.36 12.43 12.37
CA PRO A 157 -40.53 13.25 12.73
C PRO A 157 -40.44 14.69 12.22
N ASP A 158 -41.58 15.29 11.85
CA ASP A 158 -41.62 16.69 11.38
C ASP A 158 -41.02 17.69 12.36
N TRP A 159 -41.16 17.46 13.68
CA TRP A 159 -40.57 18.31 14.69
C TRP A 159 -39.02 18.26 14.66
N LEU A 160 -38.44 17.09 14.37
CA LEU A 160 -36.99 16.91 14.26
C LEU A 160 -36.46 17.70 13.06
N LEU A 161 -37.17 17.64 11.93
CA LEU A 161 -36.82 18.38 10.72
C LEU A 161 -36.90 19.90 10.95
N LYS A 162 -37.97 20.39 11.60
CA LYS A 162 -38.16 21.81 11.95
C LYS A 162 -37.03 22.35 12.84
N LEU A 163 -36.51 21.56 13.78
CA LEU A 163 -35.34 21.95 14.58
C LEU A 163 -34.09 22.21 13.71
N THR A 164 -34.00 21.62 12.52
CA THR A 164 -32.88 21.83 11.58
C THR A 164 -33.04 23.04 10.64
N GLU A 165 -34.17 23.74 10.65
CA GLU A 165 -34.41 24.92 9.79
C GLU A 165 -33.64 26.17 10.29
N PRO A 166 -33.13 27.06 9.41
CA PRO A 166 -32.32 28.21 9.84
C PRO A 166 -33.09 29.17 10.76
N ARG A 167 -32.52 29.47 11.94
CA ARG A 167 -33.05 30.50 12.85
C ARG A 167 -32.27 31.81 12.63
N ALA A 168 -32.95 32.95 12.66
CA ALA A 168 -32.32 34.27 12.50
C ALA A 168 -31.26 34.51 13.61
N LYS A 169 -30.14 35.13 13.24
CA LYS A 169 -28.94 35.25 14.08
C LYS A 169 -29.00 36.40 15.08
N GLN A 170 -28.41 36.18 16.26
CA GLN A 170 -27.66 37.19 17.02
C GLN A 170 -26.27 36.61 17.38
N PRO A 171 -25.21 37.44 17.53
CA PRO A 171 -23.84 37.02 17.83
C PRO A 171 -23.56 37.01 19.36
N GLU A 172 -22.82 36.03 19.92
CA GLU A 172 -21.39 36.09 20.39
C GLU A 172 -21.24 35.01 21.51
N LEU A 173 -20.09 34.51 22.02
CA LEU A 173 -18.64 34.57 21.71
C LEU A 173 -17.94 33.27 22.26
N GLY A 174 -16.59 33.17 22.26
CA GLY A 174 -15.83 32.08 22.94
C GLY A 174 -15.51 32.37 24.42
N THR A 175 -15.01 31.45 25.28
CA THR A 175 -13.90 30.48 25.11
C THR A 175 -13.98 29.28 26.13
N PRO A 176 -12.93 28.60 26.70
CA PRO A 176 -12.82 27.12 26.64
C PRO A 176 -12.93 26.32 27.98
N ASN A 177 -12.91 24.98 27.90
CA ASN A 177 -13.23 24.01 28.98
C ASN A 177 -12.01 23.55 29.85
N PRO A 178 -12.10 23.41 31.20
CA PRO A 178 -10.94 23.09 32.06
C PRO A 178 -10.59 21.60 32.31
N GLU A 179 -11.30 20.62 31.74
CA GLU A 179 -11.31 19.23 32.26
C GLU A 179 -10.21 18.27 31.74
N GLN A 180 -8.92 18.64 31.81
CA GLN A 180 -7.82 17.75 31.36
C GLN A 180 -6.70 17.49 32.38
N VAL A 181 -7.01 17.30 33.68
CA VAL A 181 -6.03 16.67 34.59
C VAL A 181 -6.64 15.76 35.67
N ALA A 182 -6.55 14.44 35.49
CA ALA A 182 -6.81 13.46 36.55
C ALA A 182 -6.07 12.12 36.32
N SER A 183 -5.08 11.82 37.16
CA SER A 183 -4.58 10.46 37.55
C SER A 183 -3.12 10.45 38.06
N VAL A 184 -2.59 11.59 38.49
CA VAL A 184 -1.35 11.70 39.28
C VAL A 184 -1.70 12.59 40.48
N PRO A 185 -1.19 12.34 41.70
CA PRO A 185 -1.40 13.26 42.82
C PRO A 185 -0.80 14.63 42.49
N ILE A 186 -1.69 15.59 42.29
CA ILE A 186 -1.43 17.01 42.09
C ILE A 186 -1.62 17.70 43.45
N ALA A 187 -0.87 18.76 43.73
CA ALA A 187 -0.88 19.46 45.02
C ALA A 187 -0.34 18.63 46.21
N VAL A 188 0.88 18.09 46.06
CA VAL A 188 1.58 17.48 47.21
C VAL A 188 2.28 18.54 48.08
N LYS A 189 2.37 18.25 49.38
CA LYS A 189 3.03 19.10 50.38
C LYS A 189 4.56 19.01 50.31
N GLU A 190 5.22 20.00 50.93
CA GLU A 190 6.67 20.05 51.16
C GLU A 190 7.24 18.70 51.62
N GLY A 191 8.29 18.23 50.93
CA GLY A 191 8.90 16.91 51.13
C GLY A 191 8.62 15.90 50.00
N ALA A 192 7.42 15.88 49.40
CA ALA A 192 7.03 14.86 48.41
C ALA A 192 7.05 15.32 46.93
N ARG A 193 7.43 16.58 46.69
CA ARG A 193 7.26 17.29 45.40
C ARG A 193 8.15 16.79 44.27
N ASN A 194 9.39 16.43 44.59
CA ASN A 194 10.37 15.96 43.61
C ASN A 194 9.94 14.58 43.07
N ASP A 195 9.65 13.64 43.96
CA ASP A 195 9.06 12.32 43.64
C ASP A 195 7.77 12.41 42.82
N ALA A 196 6.86 13.33 43.17
CA ALA A 196 5.62 13.53 42.42
C ALA A 196 5.90 14.00 40.98
N THR A 197 6.80 14.98 40.83
CA THR A 197 7.26 15.49 39.53
C THR A 197 7.99 14.42 38.72
N ALA A 198 8.81 13.59 39.35
CA ALA A 198 9.54 12.49 38.70
C ALA A 198 8.58 11.39 38.19
N ARG A 199 7.61 10.98 39.02
CA ARG A 199 6.57 10.00 38.64
C ARG A 199 5.65 10.53 37.55
N LEU A 200 5.27 11.82 37.63
CA LEU A 200 4.51 12.51 36.57
C LEU A 200 5.29 12.49 35.25
N SER A 201 6.55 12.94 35.29
CA SER A 201 7.44 12.96 34.13
C SER A 201 7.55 11.57 33.52
N GLY A 202 7.92 10.55 34.28
CA GLY A 202 8.06 9.16 33.78
C GLY A 202 6.76 8.59 33.19
N LYS A 203 5.61 8.86 33.83
CA LYS A 203 4.30 8.46 33.32
C LYS A 203 3.90 9.18 32.03
N LEU A 204 4.35 10.41 31.79
CA LEU A 204 4.10 11.12 30.54
C LEU A 204 5.13 10.74 29.46
N LEU A 205 6.42 10.73 29.80
CA LEU A 205 7.53 10.38 28.90
C LEU A 205 7.38 8.96 28.32
N SER A 206 6.90 8.00 29.12
CA SER A 206 6.56 6.64 28.65
C SER A 206 5.33 6.56 27.74
N ARG A 207 4.50 7.62 27.66
CA ARG A 207 3.26 7.69 26.86
C ARG A 207 3.38 8.52 25.59
N PHE A 208 4.25 9.52 25.58
CA PHE A 208 4.48 10.41 24.44
C PHE A 208 5.74 10.00 23.65
N PRO A 209 5.75 10.13 22.32
CA PRO A 209 6.96 10.00 21.51
C PRO A 209 8.04 11.00 21.91
N GLU A 210 9.32 10.63 21.74
CA GLU A 210 10.45 11.43 22.24
C GLU A 210 10.52 12.84 21.64
N TYR A 211 10.19 13.00 20.36
CA TYR A 211 10.15 14.30 19.69
C TYR A 211 9.02 15.23 20.22
N GLU A 212 8.07 14.68 20.99
CA GLU A 212 6.98 15.45 21.64
C GLU A 212 7.32 15.82 23.09
N TRP A 213 8.45 15.33 23.64
CA TRP A 213 8.80 15.53 25.04
C TRP A 213 9.01 17.02 25.40
N GLU A 214 9.80 17.76 24.61
CA GLU A 214 10.02 19.20 24.84
C GLU A 214 8.81 20.07 24.47
N SER A 215 8.06 19.68 23.43
CA SER A 215 6.98 20.50 22.86
C SER A 215 5.63 20.31 23.56
N HIS A 216 5.38 19.12 24.11
CA HIS A 216 4.08 18.75 24.70
C HIS A 216 4.20 18.26 26.15
N VAL A 217 5.22 17.47 26.50
CA VAL A 217 5.34 16.94 27.87
C VAL A 217 5.91 17.97 28.84
N TRP A 218 6.99 18.67 28.47
CA TRP A 218 7.64 19.67 29.32
C TRP A 218 6.69 20.80 29.76
N PRO A 219 5.87 21.42 28.89
CA PRO A 219 4.88 22.41 29.31
C PRO A 219 3.87 21.88 30.34
N LEU A 220 3.43 20.62 30.19
CA LEU A 220 2.50 19.98 31.13
C LEU A 220 3.16 19.69 32.49
N VAL A 221 4.39 19.16 32.51
CA VAL A 221 5.13 18.93 33.76
C VAL A 221 5.36 20.24 34.52
N ARG A 222 5.74 21.31 33.79
CA ARG A 222 5.94 22.63 34.39
C ARG A 222 4.66 23.20 35.00
N GLU A 223 3.55 23.16 34.26
CA GLU A 223 2.29 23.74 34.75
C GLU A 223 1.73 22.95 35.94
N LEU A 224 1.85 21.62 35.93
CA LEU A 224 1.39 20.78 37.03
C LEU A 224 2.24 20.91 38.31
N ASN A 225 3.52 21.28 38.20
CA ASN A 225 4.31 21.64 39.38
C ASN A 225 3.79 22.90 40.10
N ARG A 226 3.16 23.85 39.38
CA ARG A 226 2.62 25.09 39.99
C ARG A 226 1.52 24.83 41.02
N LEU A 227 0.92 23.65 40.96
CA LEU A 227 -0.15 23.21 41.86
C LEU A 227 0.40 22.59 43.17
N ASN A 228 1.71 22.27 43.25
CA ASN A 228 2.38 21.82 44.47
C ASN A 228 2.49 22.94 45.52
N GLN A 229 2.56 22.59 46.80
CA GLN A 229 2.60 23.57 47.90
C GLN A 229 3.81 23.37 48.84
N PRO A 230 4.80 24.29 48.84
CA PRO A 230 5.10 25.28 47.80
C PRO A 230 5.49 24.62 46.46
N PRO A 231 5.41 25.28 45.29
CA PRO A 231 5.94 24.73 44.05
C PRO A 231 7.47 24.59 44.07
N LEU A 232 8.03 23.65 43.31
CA LEU A 232 9.48 23.59 43.07
C LEU A 232 9.91 24.73 42.13
N GLY A 233 11.18 25.17 42.22
CA GLY A 233 11.74 26.15 41.29
C GLY A 233 11.86 25.60 39.86
N GLU A 234 11.69 26.45 38.84
CA GLU A 234 11.63 25.99 37.44
C GLU A 234 12.88 25.20 37.00
N GLY A 235 14.07 25.60 37.46
CA GLY A 235 15.32 24.87 37.23
C GLY A 235 15.39 23.48 37.89
N GLU A 236 14.75 23.30 39.05
CA GLU A 236 14.68 22.01 39.75
C GLU A 236 13.71 21.06 39.04
N VAL A 237 12.54 21.56 38.62
CA VAL A 237 11.58 20.81 37.78
C VAL A 237 12.23 20.36 36.47
N ARG A 238 13.04 21.24 35.85
CA ARG A 238 13.77 20.95 34.62
C ARG A 238 14.77 19.81 34.80
N GLN A 239 15.58 19.84 35.87
CA GLN A 239 16.53 18.77 36.18
C GLN A 239 15.83 17.42 36.41
N VAL A 240 14.70 17.39 37.11
CA VAL A 240 13.90 16.17 37.31
C VAL A 240 13.38 15.64 35.98
N PHE A 241 12.84 16.51 35.12
CA PHE A 241 12.32 16.15 33.81
C PHE A 241 13.40 15.55 32.89
N GLU A 242 14.58 16.19 32.82
CA GLU A 242 15.71 15.72 32.00
C GLU A 242 16.29 14.39 32.51
N SER A 243 16.41 14.23 33.84
CA SER A 243 16.87 12.99 34.47
C SER A 243 15.98 11.80 34.10
N ILE A 244 14.66 11.94 34.25
CA ILE A 244 13.72 10.86 33.90
C ILE A 244 13.64 10.64 32.39
N SER A 245 13.78 11.70 31.57
CA SER A 245 13.89 11.57 30.10
C SER A 245 15.07 10.71 29.68
N LYS A 246 16.22 10.83 30.35
CA LYS A 246 17.37 9.95 30.13
C LYS A 246 17.04 8.48 30.48
N THR A 247 16.44 8.23 31.65
CA THR A 247 16.08 6.87 32.07
C THR A 247 15.03 6.20 31.16
N GLU A 248 14.05 6.95 30.65
CA GLU A 248 13.03 6.37 29.74
C GLU A 248 13.58 6.08 28.33
N ARG A 249 14.60 6.81 27.86
CA ARG A 249 15.36 6.44 26.63
C ARG A 249 16.04 5.08 26.78
N GLU A 250 16.60 4.80 27.95
CA GLU A 250 17.34 3.56 28.25
C GLU A 250 16.43 2.33 28.44
N LYS A 251 15.13 2.52 28.70
CA LYS A 251 14.15 1.44 28.97
C LYS A 251 13.46 0.83 27.76
N LYS A 252 13.44 1.48 26.59
CA LYS A 252 12.72 0.93 25.42
C LYS A 252 13.37 -0.40 24.98
N PRO A 253 12.59 -1.50 24.85
CA PRO A 253 13.17 -2.81 24.59
C PRO A 253 13.79 -2.86 23.19
N LYS A 254 15.09 -3.19 23.13
CA LYS A 254 15.73 -3.61 21.88
C LYS A 254 15.12 -4.94 21.47
N THR A 255 14.53 -5.02 20.29
CA THR A 255 13.95 -6.24 19.71
C THR A 255 15.05 -7.28 19.46
N THR A 256 15.29 -8.14 20.45
CA THR A 256 16.25 -9.24 20.34
C THR A 256 15.53 -10.51 19.91
N SER A 257 15.75 -10.90 18.64
CA SER A 257 15.51 -12.28 18.20
C SER A 257 16.24 -13.23 19.15
N ALA A 258 15.51 -14.16 19.77
CA ALA A 258 16.13 -15.14 20.65
C ALA A 258 17.17 -15.96 19.88
N PHE A 259 18.39 -16.08 20.43
CA PHE A 259 19.46 -16.86 19.83
C PHE A 259 19.23 -18.35 20.11
N ALA A 260 18.51 -19.02 19.21
CA ALA A 260 18.11 -20.42 19.31
C ALA A 260 18.60 -21.23 18.08
N PRO A 261 19.87 -21.68 18.06
CA PRO A 261 20.40 -22.49 16.97
C PRO A 261 19.82 -23.91 16.96
N MET A 262 19.50 -24.42 15.77
CA MET A 262 19.07 -25.81 15.52
C MET A 262 20.28 -26.70 15.20
N ARG A 263 20.25 -28.00 15.56
CA ARG A 263 21.29 -28.94 15.11
C ARG A 263 21.01 -29.36 13.67
N ILE A 264 22.07 -29.55 12.88
CA ILE A 264 21.94 -30.05 11.49
C ILE A 264 21.23 -31.42 11.44
N GLY A 265 21.43 -32.28 12.44
CA GLY A 265 20.72 -33.56 12.54
C GLY A 265 19.19 -33.41 12.71
N ASP A 266 18.74 -32.35 13.41
CA ASP A 266 17.31 -32.08 13.57
C ASP A 266 16.72 -31.60 12.23
N LEU A 267 17.41 -30.71 11.52
CA LEU A 267 17.03 -30.24 10.18
C LEU A 267 16.92 -31.40 9.17
N LEU A 268 17.85 -32.36 9.20
CA LEU A 268 17.82 -33.55 8.34
C LEU A 268 16.68 -34.51 8.69
N ALA A 269 16.14 -34.46 9.91
CA ALA A 269 15.01 -35.25 10.35
C ALA A 269 13.65 -34.53 10.18
N MET A 270 13.64 -33.24 9.86
CA MET A 270 12.40 -32.48 9.64
C MET A 270 11.75 -32.82 8.30
N ALA A 271 10.45 -33.10 8.34
CA ALA A 271 9.62 -33.17 7.13
C ALA A 271 9.34 -31.74 6.63
N ILE A 272 10.22 -31.22 5.77
CA ILE A 272 10.07 -29.90 5.13
C ILE A 272 8.96 -30.00 4.05
N PRO A 273 8.03 -29.03 3.95
CA PRO A 273 6.98 -29.03 2.93
C PRO A 273 7.55 -29.10 1.49
N PRO A 274 6.89 -29.81 0.56
CA PRO A 274 7.41 -30.02 -0.80
C PRO A 274 7.30 -28.78 -1.71
N ALA A 275 6.57 -27.74 -1.29
CA ALA A 275 6.30 -26.55 -2.11
C ALA A 275 7.49 -25.59 -2.16
N LYS A 276 8.54 -25.96 -2.92
CA LYS A 276 9.67 -25.09 -3.27
C LYS A 276 9.23 -23.84 -4.05
N TRP A 277 8.16 -23.94 -4.83
CA TRP A 277 7.75 -22.93 -5.81
C TRP A 277 6.33 -22.40 -5.60
N LEU A 278 6.20 -21.07 -5.62
CA LEU A 278 4.91 -20.44 -5.86
C LEU A 278 4.60 -20.42 -7.36
N ILE A 279 5.61 -20.11 -8.17
CA ILE A 279 5.59 -20.21 -9.64
C ILE A 279 6.85 -20.98 -10.03
N GLU A 280 6.68 -22.16 -10.61
CA GLU A 280 7.76 -23.11 -10.93
C GLU A 280 8.89 -22.42 -11.71
N LYS A 281 10.13 -22.57 -11.23
CA LYS A 281 11.37 -21.97 -11.77
C LYS A 281 11.45 -20.43 -11.75
N LEU A 282 10.33 -19.72 -11.64
CA LEU A 282 10.28 -18.26 -11.75
C LEU A 282 10.20 -17.53 -10.40
N LEU A 283 9.50 -18.09 -9.40
CA LEU A 283 9.32 -17.45 -8.09
C LEU A 283 9.16 -18.50 -6.97
N PRO A 284 10.15 -18.65 -6.07
CA PRO A 284 10.05 -19.60 -4.96
C PRO A 284 9.09 -19.12 -3.87
N VAL A 285 8.60 -20.05 -3.04
CA VAL A 285 7.82 -19.73 -1.84
C VAL A 285 8.67 -18.90 -0.88
N GLY A 286 8.09 -17.85 -0.28
CA GLY A 286 8.85 -16.85 0.50
C GLY A 286 9.87 -16.03 -0.30
N GLY A 287 10.00 -16.24 -1.61
CA GLY A 287 11.04 -15.62 -2.44
C GLY A 287 10.71 -14.19 -2.87
N ARG A 288 11.75 -13.37 -3.06
CA ARG A 288 11.64 -12.05 -3.71
C ARG A 288 12.02 -12.17 -5.18
N GLY A 289 11.10 -11.80 -6.07
CA GLY A 289 11.28 -11.75 -7.51
C GLY A 289 11.26 -10.32 -8.05
N VAL A 290 11.94 -10.07 -9.16
CA VAL A 290 11.85 -8.80 -9.91
C VAL A 290 11.61 -9.09 -11.38
N ILE A 291 10.62 -8.40 -11.97
CA ILE A 291 10.41 -8.29 -13.42
C ILE A 291 10.97 -6.94 -13.88
N SER A 292 12.02 -6.93 -14.70
CA SER A 292 12.65 -5.68 -15.18
C SER A 292 12.53 -5.47 -16.68
N GLY A 293 12.74 -4.23 -17.15
CA GLY A 293 12.72 -3.90 -18.57
C GLY A 293 12.55 -2.40 -18.86
N ARG A 294 12.65 -2.01 -20.13
CA ARG A 294 12.42 -0.62 -20.62
C ARG A 294 10.99 -0.13 -20.29
N PRO A 295 10.70 1.18 -20.15
CA PRO A 295 9.32 1.67 -20.09
C PRO A 295 8.49 1.13 -21.26
N GLY A 296 7.23 0.75 -21.03
CA GLY A 296 6.37 0.10 -22.04
C GLY A 296 6.58 -1.40 -22.26
N SER A 297 7.62 -2.04 -21.70
CA SER A 297 7.99 -3.46 -21.94
C SER A 297 7.07 -4.51 -21.27
N TYR A 298 5.75 -4.34 -21.28
CA TYR A 298 4.74 -5.28 -20.75
C TYR A 298 4.85 -5.75 -19.29
N LYS A 299 5.78 -5.22 -18.47
CA LYS A 299 6.01 -5.66 -17.08
C LYS A 299 4.72 -5.77 -16.25
N THR A 300 3.90 -4.72 -16.22
CA THR A 300 2.64 -4.72 -15.48
C THR A 300 1.65 -5.76 -16.01
N TRP A 301 1.59 -5.99 -17.33
CA TRP A 301 0.76 -7.05 -17.89
C TRP A 301 1.24 -8.44 -17.47
N ILE A 302 2.55 -8.67 -17.46
CA ILE A 302 3.16 -9.92 -16.96
C ILE A 302 2.86 -10.11 -15.47
N LEU A 303 2.94 -9.06 -14.64
CA LEU A 303 2.57 -9.13 -13.23
C LEU A 303 1.10 -9.49 -13.02
N LEU A 304 0.20 -8.86 -13.76
CA LEU A 304 -1.24 -9.15 -13.67
C LEU A 304 -1.54 -10.57 -14.14
N HIS A 305 -0.92 -11.03 -15.23
CA HIS A 305 -0.98 -12.43 -15.65
C HIS A 305 -0.51 -13.38 -14.54
N MET A 306 0.66 -13.12 -13.94
CA MET A 306 1.19 -13.92 -12.83
C MET A 306 0.26 -13.92 -11.61
N ALA A 307 -0.36 -12.78 -11.27
CA ALA A 307 -1.34 -12.68 -10.20
C ALA A 307 -2.59 -13.54 -10.49
N MET A 308 -3.16 -13.42 -11.68
CA MET A 308 -4.31 -14.19 -12.14
C MET A 308 -4.03 -15.69 -12.03
N GLN A 309 -2.93 -16.15 -12.63
CA GLN A 309 -2.58 -17.57 -12.64
C GLN A 309 -2.32 -18.14 -11.23
N VAL A 310 -1.63 -17.40 -10.34
CA VAL A 310 -1.44 -17.80 -8.93
C VAL A 310 -2.76 -17.85 -8.15
N SER A 311 -3.66 -16.88 -8.37
CA SER A 311 -4.98 -16.87 -7.72
C SER A 311 -5.86 -18.06 -8.11
N ARG A 312 -5.68 -18.58 -9.33
CA ARG A 312 -6.42 -19.71 -9.88
C ARG A 312 -5.78 -21.06 -9.54
N GLY A 313 -4.44 -21.09 -9.44
CA GLY A 313 -3.64 -22.32 -9.40
C GLY A 313 -3.32 -22.87 -10.79
N GLU A 314 -3.33 -22.00 -11.81
CA GLU A 314 -3.10 -22.33 -13.21
C GLU A 314 -1.64 -22.03 -13.61
N PRO A 315 -1.08 -22.66 -14.66
CA PRO A 315 0.28 -22.37 -15.10
C PRO A 315 0.45 -20.94 -15.64
N VAL A 316 1.54 -20.29 -15.25
CA VAL A 316 2.02 -19.06 -15.87
C VAL A 316 2.56 -19.39 -17.27
N PHE A 317 2.13 -18.61 -18.25
CA PHE A 317 2.40 -18.81 -19.69
C PHE A 317 2.01 -20.22 -20.21
N GLY A 318 1.06 -20.90 -19.56
CA GLY A 318 0.68 -22.28 -19.88
C GLY A 318 1.69 -23.36 -19.45
N SER A 319 2.92 -22.98 -19.05
CA SER A 319 4.02 -23.92 -18.83
C SER A 319 4.56 -23.96 -17.39
N PHE A 320 4.62 -22.83 -16.68
CA PHE A 320 5.21 -22.74 -15.35
C PHE A 320 4.13 -22.95 -14.27
N LYS A 321 4.06 -24.14 -13.67
CA LYS A 321 2.99 -24.47 -12.71
C LYS A 321 2.99 -23.53 -11.51
N THR A 322 1.82 -23.27 -10.95
CA THR A 322 1.67 -22.43 -9.75
C THR A 322 1.10 -23.20 -8.57
N THR A 323 1.46 -22.74 -7.37
CA THR A 323 0.74 -23.10 -6.15
C THR A 323 -0.39 -22.09 -5.97
N LYS A 324 -1.64 -22.55 -5.87
CA LYS A 324 -2.80 -21.66 -5.70
C LYS A 324 -2.69 -20.86 -4.41
N GLY A 325 -2.95 -19.55 -4.46
CA GLY A 325 -2.94 -18.71 -3.26
C GLY A 325 -3.52 -17.31 -3.49
N SER A 326 -3.97 -16.67 -2.41
CA SER A 326 -4.49 -15.30 -2.44
C SER A 326 -3.37 -14.31 -2.81
N VAL A 327 -3.70 -13.28 -3.60
CA VAL A 327 -2.72 -12.28 -4.09
C VAL A 327 -3.11 -10.89 -3.62
N LEU A 328 -2.13 -10.07 -3.24
CA LEU A 328 -2.30 -8.64 -3.02
C LEU A 328 -1.49 -7.84 -4.04
N LEU A 329 -2.16 -7.01 -4.83
CA LEU A 329 -1.56 -6.02 -5.73
C LEU A 329 -1.43 -4.68 -4.99
N ILE A 330 -0.23 -4.12 -4.93
CA ILE A 330 0.05 -2.76 -4.48
C ILE A 330 0.54 -1.99 -5.70
N ASP A 331 -0.31 -1.12 -6.27
CA ASP A 331 -0.05 -0.35 -7.48
C ASP A 331 0.03 1.14 -7.15
N GLU A 332 1.22 1.72 -7.28
CA GLU A 332 1.49 3.14 -7.01
C GLU A 332 1.82 3.92 -8.31
N GLU A 333 1.44 3.38 -9.48
CA GLU A 333 1.70 3.99 -10.80
C GLU A 333 0.45 4.19 -11.66
N ASN A 334 -0.48 3.23 -11.68
CA ASN A 334 -1.59 3.20 -12.62
C ASN A 334 -2.87 3.79 -12.03
N ARG A 335 -3.63 4.52 -12.85
CA ARG A 335 -4.99 4.94 -12.50
C ARG A 335 -5.91 3.72 -12.51
N LEU A 336 -6.88 3.68 -11.60
CA LEU A 336 -7.89 2.62 -11.49
C LEU A 336 -8.59 2.29 -12.83
N GLN A 337 -8.86 3.29 -13.67
CA GLN A 337 -9.48 3.10 -14.99
C GLN A 337 -8.58 2.27 -15.92
N THR A 338 -7.31 2.65 -16.05
CA THR A 338 -6.32 1.92 -16.86
C THR A 338 -6.06 0.51 -16.32
N LEU A 339 -6.02 0.36 -14.99
CA LEU A 339 -5.84 -0.95 -14.37
C LEU A 339 -7.07 -1.86 -14.62
N ARG A 340 -8.29 -1.30 -14.53
CA ARG A 340 -9.54 -1.97 -14.86
C ARG A 340 -9.55 -2.49 -16.30
N GLU A 341 -9.21 -1.65 -17.27
CA GLU A 341 -9.12 -2.03 -18.68
C GLU A 341 -8.13 -3.18 -18.93
N ARG A 342 -7.01 -3.22 -18.18
CA ARG A 342 -6.03 -4.31 -18.26
C ARG A 342 -6.57 -5.63 -17.70
N ILE A 343 -7.20 -5.62 -16.53
CA ILE A 343 -7.74 -6.85 -15.93
C ILE A 343 -8.97 -7.37 -16.69
N GLU A 344 -9.78 -6.48 -17.28
CA GLU A 344 -10.87 -6.85 -18.19
C GLU A 344 -10.31 -7.52 -19.46
N LYS A 345 -9.25 -6.97 -20.06
CA LYS A 345 -8.54 -7.58 -21.19
C LYS A 345 -7.89 -8.92 -20.83
N LEU A 346 -7.33 -9.09 -19.63
CA LEU A 346 -6.78 -10.38 -19.19
C LEU A 346 -7.86 -11.43 -18.83
N GLY A 347 -9.14 -11.04 -18.74
CA GLY A 347 -10.23 -11.95 -18.39
C GLY A 347 -10.28 -12.30 -16.89
N TYR A 348 -10.01 -11.33 -16.03
CA TYR A 348 -10.27 -11.44 -14.59
C TYR A 348 -11.78 -11.64 -14.32
N VAL A 349 -12.09 -12.37 -13.25
CA VAL A 349 -13.45 -12.64 -12.78
C VAL A 349 -13.57 -12.38 -11.27
N ALA A 350 -14.79 -12.13 -10.79
CA ALA A 350 -15.04 -11.80 -9.38
C ALA A 350 -14.69 -12.92 -8.37
N SER A 351 -14.38 -14.13 -8.85
CA SER A 351 -13.90 -15.25 -8.03
C SER A 351 -12.37 -15.35 -7.94
N ASP A 352 -11.62 -14.52 -8.67
CA ASP A 352 -10.16 -14.47 -8.55
C ASP A 352 -9.80 -13.81 -7.21
N ASN A 353 -9.11 -14.53 -6.32
CA ASN A 353 -8.85 -14.05 -4.96
C ASN A 353 -7.67 -13.07 -4.92
N ILE A 354 -7.89 -11.90 -5.50
CA ILE A 354 -6.89 -10.86 -5.72
C ILE A 354 -7.38 -9.54 -5.11
N TYR A 355 -6.63 -9.05 -4.13
CA TYR A 355 -6.86 -7.78 -3.47
C TYR A 355 -6.04 -6.67 -4.14
N LEU A 356 -6.52 -5.43 -4.08
CA LEU A 356 -5.87 -4.26 -4.69
C LEU A 356 -5.79 -3.10 -3.70
N LEU A 357 -4.57 -2.57 -3.54
CA LEU A 357 -4.29 -1.26 -2.97
C LEU A 357 -3.70 -0.38 -4.08
N SER A 358 -4.36 0.73 -4.44
CA SER A 358 -3.98 1.56 -5.58
C SER A 358 -3.87 3.04 -5.20
N LEU A 359 -2.71 3.64 -5.45
CA LEU A 359 -2.41 5.08 -5.29
C LEU A 359 -2.71 5.66 -3.87
N GLU A 360 -2.63 4.85 -2.82
CA GLU A 360 -2.84 5.30 -1.42
C GLU A 360 -1.52 5.74 -0.73
N GLY A 361 -0.40 5.80 -1.46
CA GLY A 361 0.87 6.29 -0.96
C GLY A 361 1.62 5.25 -0.13
N PHE A 362 1.47 3.96 -0.44
CA PHE A 362 2.06 2.85 0.31
C PHE A 362 3.59 2.90 0.29
N LYS A 363 4.24 2.69 1.44
CA LYS A 363 5.70 2.72 1.59
C LYS A 363 6.18 1.66 2.58
N VAL A 364 7.11 0.78 2.18
CA VAL A 364 7.64 -0.32 3.01
C VAL A 364 8.59 0.16 4.11
N ASP A 365 9.19 1.33 3.93
CA ASP A 365 10.01 2.03 4.93
C ASP A 365 9.18 2.76 6.00
N LYS A 366 7.83 2.65 5.97
CA LYS A 366 6.94 3.09 7.05
C LYS A 366 6.47 1.91 7.90
N GLU A 367 6.83 1.92 9.19
CA GLU A 367 6.47 0.84 10.11
C GLU A 367 4.95 0.61 10.24
N GLU A 368 4.13 1.68 10.25
CA GLU A 368 2.66 1.55 10.28
C GLU A 368 2.12 0.80 9.04
N ASN A 369 2.72 1.03 7.87
CA ASN A 369 2.33 0.34 6.64
C ASN A 369 2.68 -1.14 6.68
N MET A 370 3.90 -1.47 7.13
CA MET A 370 4.33 -2.87 7.25
C MET A 370 3.51 -3.64 8.28
N ARG A 371 3.18 -3.05 9.44
CA ARG A 371 2.29 -3.68 10.44
C ARG A 371 0.90 -4.00 9.86
N LYS A 372 0.31 -3.08 9.07
CA LYS A 372 -0.98 -3.32 8.41
C LYS A 372 -0.87 -4.38 7.30
N LEU A 373 0.20 -4.35 6.50
CA LEU A 373 0.46 -5.35 5.47
C LEU A 373 0.62 -6.75 6.08
N GLU A 374 1.38 -6.89 7.16
CA GLU A 374 1.53 -8.16 7.87
C GLU A 374 0.21 -8.70 8.42
N ALA A 375 -0.61 -7.84 9.03
CA ALA A 375 -1.93 -8.24 9.56
C ALA A 375 -2.91 -8.63 8.44
N PHE A 376 -2.90 -7.90 7.31
CA PHE A 376 -3.71 -8.22 6.14
C PHE A 376 -3.28 -9.54 5.48
N VAL A 377 -1.96 -9.76 5.38
CA VAL A 377 -1.38 -11.00 4.86
C VAL A 377 -1.81 -12.21 5.69
N GLU A 378 -1.78 -12.12 7.02
CA GLU A 378 -2.27 -13.17 7.92
C GLU A 378 -3.79 -13.38 7.82
N LEU A 379 -4.57 -12.30 7.73
CA LEU A 379 -6.04 -12.37 7.70
C LEU A 379 -6.59 -13.01 6.42
N HIS A 380 -5.93 -12.82 5.27
CA HIS A 380 -6.42 -13.24 3.95
C HIS A 380 -5.62 -14.40 3.32
N ASP A 381 -4.70 -15.04 4.07
CA ASP A 381 -3.75 -16.07 3.60
C ASP A 381 -3.05 -15.67 2.30
N ILE A 382 -2.50 -14.44 2.26
CA ILE A 382 -1.83 -13.90 1.08
C ILE A 382 -0.54 -14.68 0.83
N ARG A 383 -0.42 -15.31 -0.34
CA ARG A 383 0.77 -16.06 -0.78
C ARG A 383 1.69 -15.26 -1.70
N LEU A 384 1.15 -14.22 -2.33
CA LEU A 384 1.88 -13.32 -3.22
C LEU A 384 1.54 -11.86 -2.95
N VAL A 385 2.55 -11.05 -2.66
CA VAL A 385 2.44 -9.59 -2.65
C VAL A 385 3.16 -9.05 -3.89
N ILE A 386 2.43 -8.36 -4.77
CA ILE A 386 3.00 -7.69 -5.94
C ILE A 386 3.09 -6.19 -5.66
N MET A 387 4.20 -5.56 -6.03
CA MET A 387 4.43 -4.13 -5.89
C MET A 387 4.86 -3.52 -7.23
N ASP A 388 3.95 -2.79 -7.88
CA ASP A 388 4.23 -2.04 -9.11
C ASP A 388 4.34 -0.53 -8.78
N SER A 389 5.53 0.06 -8.67
CA SER A 389 6.89 -0.47 -8.87
C SER A 389 7.77 -0.34 -7.62
N LEU A 390 8.94 -1.00 -7.59
CA LEU A 390 9.88 -0.93 -6.46
C LEU A 390 10.20 0.52 -6.05
N VAL A 391 10.54 1.37 -7.03
CA VAL A 391 10.89 2.79 -6.81
C VAL A 391 9.74 3.63 -6.26
N ARG A 392 8.49 3.14 -6.33
CA ARG A 392 7.32 3.80 -5.77
C ARG A 392 7.00 3.38 -4.34
N VAL A 393 7.48 2.22 -3.89
CA VAL A 393 7.12 1.68 -2.56
C VAL A 393 8.14 1.99 -1.47
N HIS A 394 9.12 2.86 -1.69
CA HIS A 394 10.00 3.40 -0.64
C HIS A 394 10.31 4.90 -0.85
N GLN A 395 11.00 5.53 0.12
CA GLN A 395 11.54 6.90 0.01
C GLN A 395 13.08 6.95 0.03
N LYS A 396 13.72 5.77 0.14
CA LYS A 396 15.18 5.56 0.16
C LYS A 396 15.84 5.78 -1.22
N ASP A 397 17.14 6.11 -1.23
CA ASP A 397 17.94 6.20 -2.46
C ASP A 397 18.36 4.81 -2.95
N GLU A 398 17.96 4.44 -4.16
CA GLU A 398 18.33 3.16 -4.79
C GLU A 398 19.85 3.02 -5.04
N ASN A 399 20.59 4.13 -5.13
CA ASN A 399 22.06 4.10 -5.27
C ASN A 399 22.77 3.66 -3.99
N ASP A 400 22.12 3.76 -2.83
CA ASP A 400 22.72 3.51 -1.54
C ASP A 400 22.44 2.06 -1.09
N ALA A 401 23.49 1.25 -1.12
CA ALA A 401 23.49 -0.14 -0.69
C ALA A 401 22.91 -0.35 0.72
N GLY A 402 23.24 0.54 1.67
CA GLY A 402 22.75 0.46 3.04
C GLY A 402 21.27 0.80 3.14
N GLN A 403 20.82 1.83 2.42
CA GLN A 403 19.41 2.21 2.39
C GLN A 403 18.55 1.18 1.67
N MET A 404 19.00 0.59 0.56
CA MET A 404 18.25 -0.49 -0.10
C MET A 404 18.24 -1.77 0.71
N LYS A 405 19.29 -2.05 1.48
CA LYS A 405 19.24 -3.10 2.50
C LYS A 405 18.14 -2.85 3.52
N ASP A 406 17.94 -1.61 4.03
CA ASP A 406 16.81 -1.31 4.92
C ASP A 406 15.45 -1.64 4.26
N VAL A 407 15.28 -1.30 2.97
CA VAL A 407 14.05 -1.58 2.19
C VAL A 407 13.75 -3.08 2.14
N PHE A 408 14.74 -3.92 1.80
CA PHE A 408 14.54 -5.37 1.76
C PHE A 408 14.52 -6.03 3.14
N ASP A 409 15.16 -5.44 4.15
CA ASP A 409 15.12 -5.91 5.54
C ASP A 409 13.74 -5.68 6.17
N ALA A 410 13.04 -4.59 5.82
CA ALA A 410 11.65 -4.36 6.21
C ALA A 410 10.68 -5.45 5.71
N LEU A 411 11.02 -6.14 4.62
CA LEU A 411 10.20 -7.20 4.00
C LEU A 411 10.47 -8.60 4.58
N LYS A 412 11.52 -8.77 5.38
CA LYS A 412 11.87 -10.06 6.02
C LYS A 412 10.72 -10.72 6.81
N PRO A 413 9.79 -9.99 7.48
CA PRO A 413 8.66 -10.63 8.17
C PRO A 413 7.72 -11.39 7.24
N LEU A 414 7.52 -10.92 6.00
CA LEU A 414 6.68 -11.59 4.99
C LEU A 414 7.36 -12.84 4.43
N VAL A 415 8.66 -12.72 4.12
CA VAL A 415 9.52 -13.86 3.70
C VAL A 415 9.50 -14.98 4.74
N LYS A 416 9.56 -14.65 6.04
CA LYS A 416 9.47 -15.61 7.16
C LYS A 416 8.08 -16.26 7.32
N LYS A 417 7.06 -15.74 6.66
CA LYS A 417 5.69 -16.28 6.61
C LYS A 417 5.42 -17.01 5.28
N ASP A 418 6.48 -17.38 4.55
CA ASP A 418 6.44 -18.06 3.26
C ASP A 418 5.70 -17.28 2.14
N VAL A 419 5.56 -15.96 2.31
CA VAL A 419 4.89 -15.09 1.34
C VAL A 419 5.89 -14.60 0.30
N ALA A 420 5.66 -14.94 -0.96
CA ALA A 420 6.48 -14.44 -2.06
C ALA A 420 6.17 -12.97 -2.36
N ILE A 421 7.18 -12.24 -2.83
CA ILE A 421 7.08 -10.81 -3.14
C ILE A 421 7.60 -10.57 -4.55
N LEU A 422 6.86 -9.84 -5.38
CA LEU A 422 7.22 -9.62 -6.78
C LEU A 422 7.15 -8.13 -7.14
N PHE A 423 8.23 -7.59 -7.70
CA PHE A 423 8.33 -6.17 -8.06
C PHE A 423 8.43 -5.97 -9.57
N THR A 424 7.97 -4.83 -10.08
CA THR A 424 8.59 -4.27 -11.29
C THR A 424 9.81 -3.40 -10.94
N HIS A 425 10.75 -3.30 -11.87
CA HIS A 425 11.79 -2.28 -11.84
C HIS A 425 12.12 -1.82 -13.27
N HIS A 426 12.40 -0.53 -13.45
CA HIS A 426 12.85 0.01 -14.74
C HIS A 426 14.36 -0.15 -14.90
N HIS A 427 14.84 -0.49 -16.10
CA HIS A 427 16.27 -0.33 -16.37
C HIS A 427 16.62 1.17 -16.34
N ARG A 428 17.60 1.56 -15.54
CA ARG A 428 18.14 2.91 -15.58
C ARG A 428 18.83 3.17 -16.93
N LYS A 429 18.56 4.34 -17.52
CA LYS A 429 19.47 4.93 -18.51
C LYS A 429 20.65 5.53 -17.75
N GLN A 430 21.80 4.86 -17.75
CA GLN A 430 23.06 5.56 -17.56
C GLN A 430 23.46 6.23 -18.89
N PRO A 431 23.94 7.48 -18.88
CA PRO A 431 24.53 8.13 -20.04
C PRO A 431 25.98 7.65 -20.20
N SER A 432 26.14 6.42 -20.67
CA SER A 432 27.42 5.88 -21.15
C SER A 432 27.12 4.86 -22.24
N ASP A 433 27.64 5.11 -23.43
CA ASP A 433 27.51 4.26 -24.61
C ASP A 433 28.34 2.98 -24.44
N ASP A 434 27.91 2.05 -23.56
CA ASP A 434 28.58 0.77 -23.36
C ASP A 434 27.61 -0.40 -23.03
N GLU A 435 27.54 -1.33 -23.99
CA GLU A 435 27.24 -2.76 -23.94
C GLU A 435 25.84 -3.30 -23.52
N GLU A 436 25.18 -3.99 -24.47
CA GLU A 436 24.08 -4.94 -24.22
C GLU A 436 24.53 -6.36 -24.60
N SER A 437 24.65 -7.24 -23.61
CA SER A 437 24.92 -8.67 -23.76
C SER A 437 24.10 -9.43 -22.71
N PRO A 438 23.65 -10.69 -22.93
CA PRO A 438 22.86 -11.43 -21.95
C PRO A 438 23.55 -11.57 -20.58
N SER A 439 24.89 -11.67 -20.57
CA SER A 439 25.71 -11.68 -19.35
C SER A 439 25.76 -10.33 -18.61
N LYS A 440 25.34 -9.25 -19.27
CA LYS A 440 25.30 -7.86 -18.76
C LYS A 440 23.89 -7.32 -18.53
N THR A 441 22.82 -8.02 -18.88
CA THR A 441 21.45 -7.65 -18.47
C THR A 441 21.29 -7.68 -16.94
N SER A 442 21.96 -8.62 -16.27
CA SER A 442 22.14 -8.60 -14.81
C SER A 442 22.92 -7.36 -14.32
N GLN A 443 23.84 -6.84 -15.13
CA GLN A 443 24.63 -5.65 -14.78
C GLN A 443 23.82 -4.34 -14.86
N ARG A 444 22.62 -4.33 -15.46
CA ARG A 444 21.75 -3.14 -15.45
C ARG A 444 21.04 -2.89 -14.13
N LEU A 445 20.87 -3.92 -13.31
CA LEU A 445 20.53 -3.77 -11.91
C LEU A 445 21.75 -3.44 -11.01
N ARG A 446 23.00 -3.52 -11.50
CA ARG A 446 24.19 -3.13 -10.69
C ARG A 446 24.29 -1.64 -10.36
N GLY A 447 23.39 -0.80 -10.87
CA GLY A 447 23.16 0.53 -10.27
C GLY A 447 22.82 0.43 -8.76
N SER A 448 22.36 -0.73 -8.31
CA SER A 448 22.32 -1.16 -6.92
C SER A 448 22.65 -2.65 -6.83
N SER A 449 23.93 -2.99 -6.59
CA SER A 449 24.38 -4.37 -6.35
C SER A 449 23.51 -5.13 -5.34
N ASP A 450 22.97 -4.38 -4.39
CA ASP A 450 22.24 -4.85 -3.23
C ASP A 450 20.78 -5.22 -3.56
N ILE A 451 20.15 -4.59 -4.57
CA ILE A 451 18.87 -5.09 -5.12
C ILE A 451 19.06 -6.51 -5.65
N LEU A 452 20.09 -6.74 -6.47
CA LEU A 452 20.37 -8.09 -6.97
C LEU A 452 20.83 -9.06 -5.89
N ALA A 453 21.54 -8.62 -4.87
CA ALA A 453 21.92 -9.48 -3.74
C ALA A 453 20.70 -9.90 -2.92
N ALA A 454 19.76 -8.96 -2.70
CA ALA A 454 18.59 -9.12 -1.85
C ALA A 454 17.46 -9.97 -2.44
N ILE A 455 17.41 -10.21 -3.76
CA ILE A 455 16.33 -10.98 -4.40
C ILE A 455 16.73 -12.43 -4.70
N GLU A 456 15.75 -13.33 -4.80
CA GLU A 456 15.95 -14.75 -5.13
C GLU A 456 15.89 -14.99 -6.65
N SER A 457 14.96 -14.31 -7.35
CA SER A 457 14.74 -14.46 -8.79
C SER A 457 14.73 -13.11 -9.52
N HIS A 458 15.24 -13.09 -10.75
CA HIS A 458 15.16 -11.93 -11.63
C HIS A 458 14.89 -12.35 -13.08
N VAL A 459 13.82 -11.81 -13.66
CA VAL A 459 13.46 -11.97 -15.06
C VAL A 459 13.44 -10.61 -15.73
N ALA A 460 14.24 -10.44 -16.78
CA ALA A 460 14.20 -9.26 -17.64
C ALA A 460 13.31 -9.53 -18.85
N VAL A 461 12.37 -8.63 -19.11
CA VAL A 461 11.66 -8.55 -20.39
C VAL A 461 12.62 -7.88 -21.38
N SER A 462 13.17 -8.69 -22.28
CA SER A 462 13.88 -8.25 -23.47
C SER A 462 12.88 -7.76 -24.52
N ASN A 463 13.36 -7.00 -25.49
CA ASN A 463 12.52 -6.42 -26.55
C ASN A 463 11.81 -7.50 -27.39
N GLU A 464 10.77 -7.10 -28.11
CA GLU A 464 10.01 -8.01 -28.98
C GLU A 464 10.87 -8.52 -30.14
N VAL A 465 10.86 -9.83 -30.35
CA VAL A 465 11.44 -10.48 -31.53
C VAL A 465 10.30 -11.04 -32.36
N ALA A 466 10.15 -10.57 -33.60
CA ALA A 466 9.07 -10.97 -34.52
C ALA A 466 7.64 -10.89 -33.90
N GLY A 467 7.39 -9.88 -33.05
CA GLY A 467 6.10 -9.68 -32.37
C GLY A 467 5.89 -10.52 -31.10
N ARG A 468 6.92 -11.25 -30.64
CA ARG A 468 6.88 -12.07 -29.42
C ARG A 468 7.74 -11.46 -28.32
N LEU A 469 7.29 -11.50 -27.08
CA LEU A 469 8.11 -11.06 -25.94
C LEU A 469 9.20 -12.08 -25.66
N VAL A 470 10.42 -11.61 -25.45
CA VAL A 470 11.52 -12.46 -24.99
C VAL A 470 11.76 -12.22 -23.51
N LEU A 471 11.70 -13.27 -22.69
CA LEU A 471 11.99 -13.20 -21.26
C LEU A 471 13.33 -13.89 -20.98
N VAL A 472 14.17 -13.23 -20.19
CA VAL A 472 15.52 -13.69 -19.83
C VAL A 472 15.63 -13.76 -18.32
N GLN A 473 15.69 -14.96 -17.74
CA GLN A 473 15.95 -15.10 -16.31
C GLN A 473 17.44 -14.90 -16.04
N THR A 474 17.84 -13.72 -15.57
CA THR A 474 19.25 -13.42 -15.28
C THR A 474 19.67 -13.83 -13.87
N LYS A 475 18.73 -14.29 -13.03
CA LYS A 475 19.03 -14.86 -11.70
C LYS A 475 17.94 -15.86 -11.29
N SER A 476 18.41 -17.00 -10.81
CA SER A 476 17.66 -17.93 -9.95
C SER A 476 18.62 -18.33 -8.82
N ARG A 477 18.17 -18.26 -7.56
CA ARG A 477 18.96 -18.66 -6.38
C ARG A 477 18.73 -20.13 -6.02
N ASP A 478 17.52 -20.62 -6.27
CA ASP A 478 17.04 -21.93 -5.83
C ASP A 478 17.18 -23.02 -6.91
N ASP A 479 17.52 -22.66 -8.15
CA ASP A 479 17.64 -23.57 -9.28
C ASP A 479 18.51 -23.00 -10.41
N GLU A 480 18.79 -23.79 -11.45
CA GLU A 480 19.40 -23.26 -12.67
C GLU A 480 18.47 -22.23 -13.34
N ALA A 481 19.04 -21.10 -13.76
CA ALA A 481 18.29 -20.06 -14.45
C ALA A 481 17.75 -20.58 -15.78
N GLN A 482 16.48 -20.31 -16.08
CA GLN A 482 15.89 -20.71 -17.35
C GLN A 482 16.60 -20.01 -18.50
N LYS A 483 16.85 -20.75 -19.59
CA LYS A 483 17.31 -20.17 -20.85
C LYS A 483 16.34 -19.08 -21.30
N PRO A 484 16.79 -18.10 -22.10
CA PRO A 484 15.87 -17.14 -22.72
C PRO A 484 14.70 -17.85 -23.39
N PHE A 485 13.48 -17.32 -23.26
CA PHE A 485 12.29 -17.94 -23.84
C PHE A 485 11.34 -16.93 -24.45
N GLU A 486 10.61 -17.37 -25.48
CA GLU A 486 9.56 -16.58 -26.14
C GLU A 486 8.21 -16.77 -25.44
N VAL A 487 7.49 -15.66 -25.30
CA VAL A 487 6.09 -15.60 -24.93
C VAL A 487 5.34 -14.89 -26.04
N ASN A 488 4.43 -15.60 -26.70
CA ASN A 488 3.49 -15.03 -27.65
C ASN A 488 2.43 -14.21 -26.90
N ILE A 489 2.04 -13.05 -27.46
CA ILE A 489 0.90 -12.27 -26.96
C ILE A 489 -0.22 -12.39 -27.99
N GLU A 490 -1.26 -13.15 -27.66
CA GLU A 490 -2.44 -13.22 -28.52
C GLU A 490 -3.54 -12.30 -28.00
N THR A 491 -4.17 -11.54 -28.90
CA THR A 491 -5.41 -10.82 -28.60
C THR A 491 -6.55 -11.40 -29.41
N LYS A 492 -7.49 -12.06 -28.74
CA LYS A 492 -8.64 -12.74 -29.33
C LYS A 492 -9.92 -12.33 -28.62
N ASP A 493 -10.95 -11.93 -29.39
CA ASP A 493 -12.25 -11.50 -28.87
C ASP A 493 -12.13 -10.38 -27.80
N GLY A 494 -11.15 -9.49 -27.97
CA GLY A 494 -10.82 -8.40 -27.03
C GLY A 494 -10.07 -8.85 -25.77
N ARG A 495 -9.78 -10.14 -25.60
CA ARG A 495 -8.98 -10.67 -24.50
C ARG A 495 -7.53 -10.85 -24.91
N LEU A 496 -6.61 -10.50 -24.01
CA LEU A 496 -5.17 -10.67 -24.16
C LEU A 496 -4.72 -11.90 -23.36
N SER A 497 -3.97 -12.79 -24.00
CA SER A 497 -3.37 -13.98 -23.39
C SER A 497 -1.86 -14.03 -23.63
N PHE A 498 -1.15 -14.79 -22.80
CA PHE A 498 0.29 -15.00 -22.89
C PHE A 498 0.62 -16.49 -22.89
N GLU A 499 1.27 -16.98 -23.94
CA GLU A 499 1.60 -18.41 -24.10
C GLU A 499 3.10 -18.61 -24.32
N PHE A 500 3.68 -19.62 -23.67
CA PHE A 500 5.07 -20.00 -23.85
C PHE A 500 5.27 -20.71 -25.19
N GLU A 501 6.14 -20.17 -26.03
CA GLU A 501 6.43 -20.71 -27.37
C GLU A 501 7.65 -21.66 -27.37
N GLY A 502 8.67 -21.35 -26.57
CA GLY A 502 9.89 -22.17 -26.51
C GLY A 502 11.12 -21.46 -25.95
N GLU A 503 12.16 -22.25 -25.69
CA GLU A 503 13.51 -21.74 -25.37
C GLU A 503 14.21 -21.23 -26.64
N ILE A 504 14.83 -20.05 -26.54
CA ILE A 504 15.72 -19.46 -27.54
C ILE A 504 17.16 -19.83 -27.22
N LYS A 505 17.97 -20.11 -28.25
CA LYS A 505 19.43 -20.23 -28.10
C LYS A 505 20.04 -18.85 -27.87
N ASP A 506 21.00 -18.73 -26.94
CA ASP A 506 21.69 -17.46 -26.65
C ASP A 506 22.32 -16.81 -27.90
N SER A 507 22.76 -17.61 -28.87
CA SER A 507 23.30 -17.14 -30.14
C SER A 507 22.28 -16.46 -31.06
N VAL A 508 20.99 -16.77 -30.91
CA VAL A 508 19.89 -16.08 -31.62
C VAL A 508 19.54 -14.79 -30.88
N LEU A 509 19.44 -14.83 -29.55
CA LEU A 509 19.23 -13.63 -28.73
C LEU A 509 20.31 -12.56 -28.95
N ALA A 510 21.58 -12.97 -28.90
CA ALA A 510 22.72 -12.08 -29.16
C ALA A 510 22.77 -11.56 -30.61
N PHE A 511 22.14 -12.27 -31.56
CA PHE A 511 22.04 -11.84 -32.95
C PHE A 511 20.93 -10.80 -33.17
N GLU A 512 19.77 -10.96 -32.53
CA GLU A 512 18.70 -9.96 -32.58
C GLU A 512 19.07 -8.69 -31.79
N GLN A 513 19.72 -8.83 -30.62
CA GLN A 513 20.32 -7.69 -29.89
C GLN A 513 21.35 -6.93 -30.76
N ALA A 514 22.14 -7.65 -31.55
CA ALA A 514 23.08 -7.03 -32.50
C ALA A 514 22.36 -6.22 -33.59
N LYS A 515 21.28 -6.77 -34.18
CA LYS A 515 20.44 -6.05 -35.16
C LYS A 515 19.86 -4.78 -34.56
N GLU A 516 19.26 -4.88 -33.38
CA GLU A 516 18.66 -3.72 -32.71
C GLU A 516 19.70 -2.64 -32.40
N LYS A 517 20.86 -2.99 -31.84
CA LYS A 517 21.94 -2.02 -31.56
C LYS A 517 22.44 -1.30 -32.81
N ILE A 518 22.58 -2.03 -33.92
CA ILE A 518 22.98 -1.45 -35.21
C ILE A 518 21.90 -0.49 -35.72
N HIS A 519 20.62 -0.84 -35.58
CA HIS A 519 19.52 0.03 -35.97
C HIS A 519 19.41 1.27 -35.07
N GLU A 520 19.41 1.12 -33.74
CA GLU A 520 19.42 2.23 -32.76
C GLU A 520 20.56 3.22 -33.06
N PHE A 521 21.78 2.71 -33.30
CA PHE A 521 22.94 3.53 -33.64
C PHE A 521 22.74 4.31 -34.95
N LEU A 522 22.33 3.63 -36.04
CA LEU A 522 22.10 4.27 -37.34
C LEU A 522 20.95 5.30 -37.30
N VAL A 523 19.92 5.08 -36.47
CA VAL A 523 18.86 6.06 -36.21
C VAL A 523 19.41 7.27 -35.44
N SER A 524 20.24 7.05 -34.41
CA SER A 524 20.81 8.13 -33.60
C SER A 524 21.80 9.03 -34.35
N GLU A 525 22.57 8.47 -35.29
CA GLU A 525 23.51 9.22 -36.14
C GLU A 525 22.78 10.04 -37.22
N GLY A 526 21.62 9.59 -37.70
CA GLY A 526 20.78 10.29 -38.70
C GLY A 526 21.41 10.47 -40.09
N ARG A 527 22.62 9.94 -40.31
CA ARG A 527 23.45 10.09 -41.53
C ARG A 527 23.86 8.74 -42.10
N GLU A 528 24.56 8.79 -43.24
CA GLU A 528 25.29 7.64 -43.76
C GLU A 528 26.54 7.35 -42.90
N VAL A 529 26.73 6.08 -42.57
CA VAL A 529 27.82 5.57 -41.73
C VAL A 529 28.50 4.40 -42.44
N ASP A 530 29.83 4.32 -42.43
CA ASP A 530 30.57 3.21 -43.05
C ASP A 530 30.70 2.00 -42.10
N ARG A 531 30.97 0.80 -42.65
CA ARG A 531 31.08 -0.42 -41.83
C ARG A 531 32.15 -0.34 -40.75
N ALA A 532 33.28 0.33 -41.01
CA ALA A 532 34.38 0.42 -40.06
C ALA A 532 34.03 1.36 -38.89
N GLU A 533 33.22 2.39 -39.12
CA GLU A 533 32.67 3.23 -38.06
C GLU A 533 31.65 2.45 -37.20
N ILE A 534 30.73 1.69 -37.83
CA ILE A 534 29.79 0.78 -37.12
C ILE A 534 30.56 -0.25 -36.28
N GLU A 535 31.57 -0.89 -36.85
CA GLU A 535 32.41 -1.86 -36.13
C GLU A 535 33.18 -1.17 -35.00
N THR A 536 33.80 0.00 -35.22
CA THR A 536 34.54 0.71 -34.17
C THR A 536 33.64 1.13 -33.00
N LYS A 537 32.44 1.65 -33.29
CA LYS A 537 31.47 2.11 -32.29
C LYS A 537 30.76 0.96 -31.57
N LEU A 538 30.46 -0.13 -32.26
CA LEU A 538 29.68 -1.25 -31.69
C LEU A 538 30.51 -2.46 -31.27
N LYS A 539 31.83 -2.49 -31.50
CA LYS A 539 32.74 -3.57 -31.04
C LYS A 539 32.66 -3.89 -29.53
N PRO A 540 32.43 -2.94 -28.61
CA PRO A 540 32.15 -3.28 -27.21
C PRO A 540 30.85 -4.08 -27.06
N PHE A 541 29.83 -3.76 -27.84
CA PHE A 541 28.44 -4.20 -27.66
C PHE A 541 28.10 -5.48 -28.42
N VAL A 542 28.73 -5.67 -29.59
CA VAL A 542 28.34 -6.66 -30.59
C VAL A 542 29.60 -7.38 -31.08
N GLY A 543 29.60 -8.72 -30.99
CA GLY A 543 30.70 -9.53 -31.53
C GLY A 543 30.89 -9.30 -33.03
N GLU A 544 32.14 -9.16 -33.49
CA GLU A 544 32.48 -8.79 -34.87
C GLU A 544 31.80 -9.68 -35.94
N ASN A 545 31.67 -10.98 -35.66
CA ASN A 545 31.01 -11.96 -36.52
C ASN A 545 29.48 -11.73 -36.65
N SER A 546 28.84 -11.09 -35.67
CA SER A 546 27.41 -10.79 -35.68
C SER A 546 27.09 -9.55 -36.55
N ILE A 547 27.96 -8.53 -36.55
CA ILE A 547 27.73 -7.25 -37.23
C ILE A 547 27.47 -7.45 -38.74
N GLY A 548 28.33 -8.22 -39.41
CA GLY A 548 28.22 -8.46 -40.85
C GLY A 548 26.94 -9.21 -41.25
N LYS A 549 26.47 -10.14 -40.41
CA LYS A 549 25.21 -10.87 -40.63
C LYS A 549 24.00 -9.99 -40.29
N ALA A 550 24.06 -9.21 -39.22
CA ALA A 550 22.98 -8.33 -38.79
C ALA A 550 22.73 -7.19 -39.79
N LEU A 551 23.78 -6.54 -40.31
CA LEU A 551 23.68 -5.55 -41.39
C LEU A 551 23.07 -6.13 -42.68
N LYS A 552 23.35 -7.41 -42.98
CA LYS A 552 22.74 -8.08 -44.13
C LYS A 552 21.23 -8.27 -43.88
N THR A 553 20.86 -8.83 -42.73
CA THR A 553 19.46 -9.11 -42.38
C THR A 553 18.62 -7.83 -42.25
N LEU A 554 19.13 -6.76 -41.63
CA LEU A 554 18.44 -5.46 -41.57
C LEU A 554 18.18 -4.84 -42.95
N ALA A 555 19.04 -5.11 -43.94
CA ALA A 555 18.85 -4.66 -45.31
C ALA A 555 17.83 -5.55 -46.06
N GLU A 556 17.80 -6.85 -45.78
CA GLU A 556 16.77 -7.80 -46.27
C GLU A 556 15.39 -7.49 -45.67
N GLU A 557 15.34 -7.08 -44.40
CA GLU A 557 14.15 -6.59 -43.68
C GLU A 557 13.76 -5.15 -44.03
N ASN A 558 14.49 -4.50 -44.95
CA ASN A 558 14.26 -3.13 -45.42
C ASN A 558 14.26 -2.05 -44.30
N LYS A 559 14.88 -2.34 -43.15
CA LYS A 559 15.05 -1.40 -42.02
C LYS A 559 16.21 -0.42 -42.23
N ILE A 560 17.22 -0.82 -43.03
CA ILE A 560 18.34 0.06 -43.39
C ILE A 560 18.51 0.14 -44.91
N GLU A 561 19.00 1.28 -45.38
CA GLU A 561 19.45 1.46 -46.75
C GLU A 561 20.95 1.20 -46.86
N VAL A 562 21.38 0.55 -47.96
CA VAL A 562 22.78 0.21 -48.22
C VAL A 562 23.20 0.78 -49.57
N GLN A 563 24.08 1.78 -49.55
CA GLN A 563 24.59 2.45 -50.75
C GLN A 563 26.10 2.24 -50.93
N ARG A 564 26.64 2.70 -52.07
CA ARG A 564 28.07 2.69 -52.37
C ARG A 564 28.65 4.10 -52.22
N GLY A 565 29.47 4.29 -51.19
CA GLY A 565 30.20 5.52 -50.94
C GLY A 565 31.56 5.58 -51.65
N VAL A 566 32.38 6.55 -51.21
CA VAL A 566 33.72 6.83 -51.75
C VAL A 566 34.60 5.57 -51.76
N LYS A 567 35.36 5.36 -52.84
CA LYS A 567 36.17 4.14 -53.09
C LYS A 567 35.36 2.83 -53.07
N ASN A 568 34.08 2.87 -53.47
CA ASN A 568 33.20 1.70 -53.60
C ASN A 568 32.93 0.95 -52.26
N LYS A 569 33.16 1.62 -51.12
CA LYS A 569 32.79 1.11 -49.78
C LYS A 569 31.28 1.07 -49.61
N LYS A 570 30.75 0.11 -48.85
CA LYS A 570 29.35 0.13 -48.41
C LYS A 570 29.16 1.15 -47.30
N ILE A 571 28.12 1.98 -47.44
CA ILE A 571 27.61 2.89 -46.42
C ILE A 571 26.18 2.50 -46.08
N TYR A 572 25.79 2.73 -44.84
CA TYR A 572 24.53 2.29 -44.24
C TYR A 572 23.81 3.47 -43.62
N LYS A 573 22.49 3.50 -43.72
CA LYS A 573 21.63 4.52 -43.12
C LYS A 573 20.35 3.87 -42.62
N ALA A 574 19.85 4.25 -41.45
CA ALA A 574 18.52 3.80 -41.04
C ALA A 574 17.46 4.36 -42.00
N ARG A 575 16.46 3.56 -42.37
CA ARG A 575 15.25 4.11 -42.95
C ARG A 575 14.41 4.71 -41.81
N PRO A 576 13.78 5.88 -41.99
CA PRO A 576 12.75 6.31 -41.05
C PRO A 576 11.64 5.25 -41.07
N ASP A 577 11.19 4.81 -39.88
CA ASP A 577 10.01 3.95 -39.77
C ASP A 577 8.83 4.68 -40.44
N THR A 578 8.29 4.10 -41.52
CA THR A 578 7.09 4.65 -42.15
C THR A 578 5.92 4.54 -41.18
N PRO A 579 5.11 5.59 -40.97
CA PRO A 579 3.97 5.57 -40.03
C PRO A 579 2.82 4.60 -40.37
N GLU A 580 3.02 3.64 -41.28
CA GLU A 580 1.97 2.80 -41.89
C GLU A 580 1.77 1.46 -41.17
N GLN A 581 2.40 1.25 -40.01
CA GLN A 581 2.14 0.11 -39.11
C GLN A 581 1.78 0.51 -37.67
N LEU A 582 1.38 1.78 -37.46
CA LEU A 582 0.82 2.27 -36.19
C LEU A 582 -0.65 2.73 -36.33
N ASN A 583 -1.41 2.10 -37.23
CA ASN A 583 -2.88 2.13 -37.14
C ASN A 583 -3.36 1.07 -36.13
N PHE A 584 -3.12 1.37 -34.85
CA PHE A 584 -4.02 0.91 -33.80
C PHE A 584 -4.98 2.06 -33.49
N ASP A 585 -6.22 1.94 -33.97
CA ASP A 585 -7.32 2.69 -33.39
C ASP A 585 -7.45 2.25 -31.92
N PHE A 586 -7.16 3.17 -30.99
CA PHE A 586 -7.21 2.99 -29.53
C PHE A 586 -8.40 3.74 -28.93
#